data_AF-A0A7V1Z9P4-F1
#
_entry.id   AF-A0A7V1Z9P4-F1
#
_cell.length_a   1.000
_cell.length_b   1.000
_cell.length_c   1.000
_cell.angle_alpha   90.00
_cell.angle_beta   90.00
_cell.angle_gamma   90.00
#
_symmetry.space_group_name_H-M   'P 1'
#
loop_
_entity.id
_entity.type
_entity.pdbx_description
1 polymer ?
#
loop_
_entity_poly.entity_id
_entity_poly.type
_entity_poly.pdbx_seq_one_letter_code
_entity_poly.pdbx_strand_id
1 'polypeptide(L)'
;MAGSGDVPALVLPRAGTTLADERSLDGDSGAATCGLESGAVGVRMATPSSPTPAMNAAGTPRLLLLETSGQPGQVGLAEGTELVRSASLPVARRHARDLAPTVQQLLREQGWRPRELHAVAVGQGPGSYTGLRVGIMSAKALAYALQIPILAVETFAILALQAGSGADLHVLEDAQQDKVYVQVFRFLPGQSRPEPVTALAIERFADWLAAVPPGVRVTGPALETFAVRLPAHVTPLPPALWRPQLPAMLTVALDLWSRQETADMWKLEPLYLRPSEAEEAWERRRPDHKDFAPRIPGP
;
A
#
# COMPACT_ATOMS: atom_id res chain seq x y z
N MET A 1 -0.75 -20.20 -38.01
CA MET A 1 -1.96 -19.36 -38.16
C MET A 1 -2.18 -18.65 -36.84
N ALA A 2 -2.37 -17.33 -36.94
CA ALA A 2 -2.31 -16.36 -35.86
C ALA A 2 -3.53 -16.38 -34.94
N GLY A 3 -3.36 -15.80 -33.75
CA GLY A 3 -4.43 -15.53 -32.79
C GLY A 3 -3.90 -14.70 -31.62
N SER A 4 -3.32 -13.53 -31.92
CA SER A 4 -2.98 -12.50 -30.94
C SER A 4 -4.27 -11.88 -30.39
N GLY A 5 -4.55 -12.11 -29.11
CA GLY A 5 -5.64 -11.43 -28.40
C GLY A 5 -5.18 -10.07 -27.91
N ASP A 6 -5.62 -9.01 -28.59
CA ASP A 6 -5.50 -7.63 -28.16
C ASP A 6 -6.25 -7.41 -26.83
N VAL A 7 -5.55 -6.86 -25.84
CA VAL A 7 -6.14 -6.31 -24.61
C VAL A 7 -6.41 -4.83 -24.87
N PRO A 8 -7.62 -4.29 -24.62
CA PRO A 8 -7.91 -2.91 -24.93
C PRO A 8 -7.14 -1.96 -23.98
N ALA A 9 -6.38 -1.06 -24.57
CA ALA A 9 -5.69 0.02 -23.88
C ALA A 9 -6.70 1.01 -23.29
N LEU A 10 -6.57 1.29 -22.00
CA LEU A 10 -7.32 2.34 -21.30
C LEU A 10 -6.82 3.72 -21.77
N VAL A 11 -7.65 4.45 -22.51
CA VAL A 11 -7.35 5.80 -22.98
C VAL A 11 -7.68 6.82 -21.88
N LEU A 12 -6.66 7.50 -21.37
CA LEU A 12 -6.80 8.63 -20.45
C LEU A 12 -7.06 9.94 -21.23
N PRO A 13 -7.93 10.86 -20.73
CA PRO A 13 -8.17 12.14 -21.38
C PRO A 13 -6.98 13.10 -21.21
N ARG A 14 -6.58 13.75 -22.30
CA ARG A 14 -5.57 14.83 -22.32
C ARG A 14 -6.17 16.12 -21.74
N ALA A 15 -5.51 16.70 -20.73
CA ALA A 15 -5.83 18.03 -20.24
C ALA A 15 -5.38 19.10 -21.25
N GLY A 16 -6.33 19.91 -21.71
CA GLY A 16 -6.11 21.04 -22.58
C GLY A 16 -5.51 22.23 -21.82
N THR A 17 -4.55 22.88 -22.47
CA THR A 17 -3.93 24.15 -22.09
C THR A 17 -4.90 25.32 -22.24
N THR A 18 -4.94 26.22 -21.27
CA THR A 18 -5.33 27.62 -21.49
C THR A 18 -4.42 28.55 -20.69
N LEU A 19 -3.85 29.51 -21.40
CA LEU A 19 -2.92 30.53 -20.92
C LEU A 19 -3.63 31.60 -20.07
N ALA A 20 -2.85 32.10 -19.11
CA ALA A 20 -2.70 33.46 -18.58
C ALA A 20 -3.69 34.57 -18.93
N ASP A 21 -4.04 35.35 -17.91
CA ASP A 21 -4.15 36.81 -18.02
C ASP A 21 -3.62 37.47 -16.72
N GLU A 22 -2.67 38.40 -16.87
CA GLU A 22 -2.01 39.17 -15.81
C GLU A 22 -2.64 40.57 -15.75
N ARG A 23 -2.99 41.08 -14.55
CA ARG A 23 -2.99 42.52 -14.17
C ARG A 23 -2.72 42.61 -12.65
N SER A 24 -1.62 43.23 -12.20
CA SER A 24 -1.49 44.67 -11.81
C SER A 24 -2.43 45.02 -10.63
N LEU A 25 -2.07 45.70 -9.53
CA LEU A 25 -1.02 46.66 -9.18
C LEU A 25 -1.02 46.86 -7.63
N ASP A 26 0.11 47.38 -7.13
CA ASP A 26 0.30 48.30 -6.00
C ASP A 26 0.03 47.92 -4.52
N GLY A 27 1.05 48.18 -3.69
CA GLY A 27 0.86 49.19 -2.64
C GLY A 27 1.20 48.83 -1.19
N ASP A 28 2.43 49.15 -0.80
CA ASP A 28 2.77 50.01 0.36
C ASP A 28 3.21 49.42 1.73
N SER A 29 4.18 50.18 2.24
CA SER A 29 4.98 50.30 3.47
C SER A 29 4.49 49.75 4.82
N GLY A 30 5.46 49.53 5.72
CA GLY A 30 5.17 49.51 7.17
C GLY A 30 6.22 48.90 8.10
N ALA A 31 7.30 49.65 8.35
CA ALA A 31 8.15 49.76 9.55
C ALA A 31 8.30 48.62 10.60
N ALA A 32 9.57 48.46 10.98
CA ALA A 32 10.12 47.68 12.09
C ALA A 32 9.60 48.06 13.48
N THR A 33 9.65 47.10 14.42
CA THR A 33 10.08 47.36 15.81
C THR A 33 10.82 46.16 16.39
N CYS A 34 11.92 46.49 17.07
CA CYS A 34 12.81 45.62 17.82
C CYS A 34 12.28 45.46 19.25
N GLY A 35 12.33 44.24 19.79
CA GLY A 35 12.04 43.93 21.18
C GLY A 35 12.86 42.73 21.64
N LEU A 36 13.93 43.00 22.37
CA LEU A 36 14.72 42.02 23.13
C LEU A 36 13.93 41.59 24.37
N GLU A 37 13.97 40.31 24.73
CA GLU A 37 14.57 39.87 26.01
C GLU A 37 14.50 38.34 26.25
N SER A 38 15.65 37.82 26.69
CA SER A 38 15.87 36.77 27.70
C SER A 38 15.50 35.30 27.43
N GLY A 39 16.55 34.51 27.15
CA GLY A 39 17.07 33.59 28.17
C GLY A 39 16.45 32.19 28.29
N ALA A 40 16.94 31.23 27.49
CA ALA A 40 17.19 29.85 27.93
C ALA A 40 18.11 29.14 26.93
N VAL A 41 19.35 28.90 27.34
CA VAL A 41 20.32 28.07 26.62
C VAL A 41 19.90 26.60 26.78
N GLY A 42 19.16 26.10 25.80
CA GLY A 42 18.92 24.68 25.62
C GLY A 42 19.79 24.17 24.48
N VAL A 43 20.85 23.43 24.80
CA VAL A 43 21.62 22.67 23.80
C VAL A 43 20.70 21.60 23.23
N ARG A 44 20.06 21.91 22.10
CA ARG A 44 19.38 20.92 21.27
C ARG A 44 20.46 20.08 20.59
N MET A 45 20.68 18.89 21.13
CA MET A 45 21.37 17.82 20.40
C MET A 45 20.55 17.56 19.13
N ALA A 46 21.04 18.08 18.00
CA ALA A 46 20.49 17.78 16.69
C ALA A 46 20.65 16.27 16.48
N THR A 47 19.54 15.54 16.54
CA THR A 47 19.48 14.20 15.95
C THR A 47 19.86 14.37 14.48
N PRO A 48 20.79 13.56 13.92
CA PRO A 48 21.09 13.64 12.51
C PRO A 48 19.82 13.29 11.74
N SER A 49 19.15 14.30 11.19
CA SER A 49 18.13 14.13 10.18
C SER A 49 18.84 13.42 9.02
N SER A 50 18.44 12.19 8.74
CA SER A 50 18.89 11.45 7.57
C SER A 50 18.81 12.38 6.35
N PRO A 51 19.86 12.47 5.52
CA PRO A 51 19.82 13.32 4.34
C PRO A 51 18.68 12.83 3.45
N THR A 52 17.59 13.59 3.37
CA THR A 52 16.59 13.43 2.33
C THR A 52 17.35 13.60 1.01
N PRO A 53 17.42 12.59 0.14
CA PRO A 53 17.98 12.81 -1.19
C PRO A 53 17.20 13.96 -1.81
N ALA A 54 17.93 14.97 -2.30
CA ALA A 54 17.34 16.13 -2.97
C ALA A 54 16.43 15.61 -4.10
N MET A 55 15.12 15.68 -3.87
CA MET A 55 14.11 15.38 -4.88
C MET A 55 14.17 16.50 -5.91
N ASN A 56 15.06 16.35 -6.90
CA ASN A 56 15.06 17.22 -8.06
C ASN A 56 13.75 17.00 -8.82
N ALA A 57 12.85 17.97 -8.68
CA ALA A 57 11.66 18.15 -9.49
C ALA A 57 12.07 18.47 -10.94
N ALA A 58 12.34 17.42 -11.73
CA ALA A 58 12.50 17.50 -13.19
C ALA A 58 12.44 16.13 -13.90
N GLY A 59 12.62 15.01 -13.19
CA GLY A 59 12.67 13.67 -13.78
C GLY A 59 11.44 12.81 -13.50
N THR A 60 11.07 11.98 -14.48
CA THR A 60 10.06 10.92 -14.33
C THR A 60 10.49 9.92 -13.23
N PRO A 61 9.67 9.66 -12.18
CA PRO A 61 10.09 8.83 -11.06
C PRO A 61 10.24 7.35 -11.48
N ARG A 62 11.26 6.66 -10.97
CA ARG A 62 11.46 5.22 -11.19
C ARG A 62 11.13 4.49 -9.90
N LEU A 63 10.09 3.65 -9.93
CA LEU A 63 9.58 2.98 -8.74
C LEU A 63 9.76 1.47 -8.86
N LEU A 64 10.15 0.84 -7.75
CA LEU A 64 10.01 -0.60 -7.55
C LEU A 64 8.70 -0.87 -6.83
N LEU A 65 7.84 -1.72 -7.38
CA LEU A 65 6.56 -2.10 -6.81
C LEU A 65 6.64 -3.52 -6.24
N LEU A 66 6.26 -3.72 -4.98
CA LEU A 66 6.25 -5.01 -4.29
C LEU A 66 4.86 -5.30 -3.72
N GLU A 67 4.06 -6.14 -4.38
CA GLU A 67 2.75 -6.54 -3.90
C GLU A 67 2.76 -8.01 -3.47
N THR A 68 2.69 -8.27 -2.17
CA THR A 68 2.87 -9.61 -1.58
C THR A 68 1.73 -10.01 -0.65
N SER A 69 0.64 -9.23 -0.61
CA SER A 69 -0.58 -9.56 0.13
C SER A 69 -1.29 -10.78 -0.44
N GLY A 70 -1.28 -10.98 -1.76
CA GLY A 70 -1.87 -12.13 -2.45
C GLY A 70 -0.88 -13.24 -2.82
N GLN A 71 -1.39 -14.35 -3.37
CA GLN A 71 -0.59 -15.47 -3.90
C GLN A 71 -1.01 -15.87 -5.33
N PRO A 72 -0.21 -15.62 -6.38
CA PRO A 72 1.18 -15.21 -6.32
C PRO A 72 1.35 -13.75 -5.92
N GLY A 73 2.46 -13.44 -5.24
CA GLY A 73 2.94 -12.06 -5.12
C GLY A 73 3.40 -11.53 -6.47
N GLN A 74 3.60 -10.23 -6.59
CA GLN A 74 3.96 -9.54 -7.83
C GLN A 74 5.06 -8.52 -7.56
N VAL A 75 5.98 -8.39 -8.52
CA VAL A 75 7.04 -7.38 -8.53
C VAL A 75 6.95 -6.59 -9.83
N GLY A 76 7.06 -5.26 -9.76
CA GLY A 76 7.01 -4.37 -10.91
C GLY A 76 8.11 -3.32 -10.89
N LEU A 77 8.54 -2.89 -12.07
CA LEU A 77 9.31 -1.66 -12.26
C LEU A 77 8.44 -0.67 -13.03
N ALA A 78 8.44 0.57 -12.59
CA ALA A 78 7.69 1.64 -13.24
C ALA A 78 8.56 2.87 -13.48
N GLU A 79 8.30 3.57 -14.59
CA GLU A 79 8.87 4.87 -14.91
C GLU A 79 7.70 5.84 -15.14
N GLY A 80 7.46 6.73 -14.18
CA GLY A 80 6.30 7.61 -14.18
C GLY A 80 5.03 6.78 -14.08
N THR A 81 4.11 7.00 -15.00
CA THR A 81 2.82 6.30 -15.08
C THR A 81 2.91 4.95 -15.78
N GLU A 82 4.07 4.56 -16.32
CA GLU A 82 4.23 3.34 -17.10
C GLU A 82 4.83 2.21 -16.26
N LEU A 83 4.17 1.04 -16.26
CA LEU A 83 4.73 -0.20 -15.73
C LEU A 83 5.64 -0.84 -16.80
N VAL A 84 6.94 -0.55 -16.75
CA VAL A 84 7.90 -0.96 -17.78
C VAL A 84 8.22 -2.46 -17.74
N ARG A 85 8.16 -3.09 -16.56
CA ARG A 85 8.36 -4.53 -16.37
C ARG A 85 7.55 -5.04 -15.19
N SER A 86 7.14 -6.31 -15.25
CA SER A 86 6.58 -6.99 -14.09
C SER A 86 6.81 -8.50 -14.16
N ALA A 87 6.76 -9.14 -13.00
CA ALA A 87 6.79 -10.59 -12.87
C ALA A 87 5.94 -11.03 -11.66
N SER A 88 5.33 -12.21 -11.78
CA SER A 88 4.73 -12.90 -10.65
C SER A 88 5.79 -13.67 -9.87
N LEU A 89 5.72 -13.61 -8.55
CA LEU A 89 6.52 -14.44 -7.65
C LEU A 89 5.98 -15.87 -7.61
N PRO A 90 6.83 -16.89 -7.54
CA PRO A 90 6.39 -18.27 -7.41
C PRO A 90 5.50 -18.49 -6.18
N VAL A 91 4.39 -19.22 -6.35
CA VAL A 91 3.43 -19.57 -5.27
C VAL A 91 4.06 -20.49 -4.22
N ALA A 92 5.17 -21.17 -4.54
CA ALA A 92 5.88 -21.99 -3.58
C ALA A 92 6.32 -21.17 -2.34
N ARG A 93 6.38 -21.80 -1.17
CA ARG A 93 6.69 -21.25 0.18
C ARG A 93 8.08 -20.58 0.33
N ARG A 94 8.59 -19.95 -0.73
CA ARG A 94 9.92 -19.37 -0.91
C ARG A 94 9.84 -17.91 -1.41
N HIS A 95 8.75 -17.19 -1.14
CA HIS A 95 8.63 -15.77 -1.55
C HIS A 95 9.87 -14.95 -1.13
N ALA A 96 10.43 -15.21 0.06
CA ALA A 96 11.65 -14.58 0.54
C ALA A 96 12.91 -14.92 -0.27
N ARG A 97 13.00 -16.14 -0.83
CA ARG A 97 14.15 -16.55 -1.65
C ARG A 97 14.06 -16.00 -3.06
N ASP A 98 12.85 -15.84 -3.58
CA ASP A 98 12.63 -15.54 -5.01
C ASP A 98 12.47 -14.04 -5.27
N LEU A 99 12.02 -13.24 -4.28
CA LEU A 99 11.81 -11.80 -4.45
C LEU A 99 13.08 -11.07 -4.88
N ALA A 100 14.19 -11.22 -4.15
CA ALA A 100 15.43 -10.52 -4.49
C ALA A 100 16.00 -10.93 -5.85
N PRO A 101 16.07 -12.23 -6.22
CA PRO A 101 16.41 -12.65 -7.59
C PRO A 101 15.49 -12.07 -8.66
N THR A 102 14.17 -12.06 -8.45
CA THR A 102 13.20 -11.48 -9.41
C THR A 102 13.45 -9.98 -9.58
N VAL A 103 13.65 -9.22 -8.50
CA VAL A 103 13.99 -7.79 -8.59
C VAL A 103 15.28 -7.58 -9.39
N GLN A 104 16.32 -8.38 -9.10
CA GLN A 104 17.59 -8.30 -9.83
C GLN A 104 17.44 -8.67 -11.31
N GLN A 105 16.57 -9.62 -11.64
CA GLN A 105 16.28 -10.00 -13.02
C GLN A 105 15.59 -8.85 -13.75
N LEU A 106 14.51 -8.30 -13.19
CA LEU A 106 13.77 -7.21 -13.83
C LEU A 106 14.65 -5.97 -14.04
N LEU A 107 15.48 -5.61 -13.06
CA LEU A 107 16.43 -4.49 -13.20
C LEU A 107 17.43 -4.75 -14.34
N ARG A 108 17.97 -5.97 -14.44
CA ARG A 108 18.88 -6.36 -15.53
C ARG A 108 18.20 -6.31 -16.89
N GLU A 109 16.98 -6.85 -17.01
CA GLU A 109 16.21 -6.86 -18.26
C GLU A 109 15.79 -5.46 -18.72
N GLN A 110 15.53 -4.55 -17.78
CA GLN A 110 15.25 -3.15 -18.07
C GLN A 110 16.52 -2.32 -18.31
N GLY A 111 17.70 -2.85 -17.96
CA GLY A 111 18.98 -2.14 -18.05
C GLY A 111 19.19 -1.08 -16.96
N TRP A 112 18.44 -1.16 -15.86
CA TRP A 112 18.55 -0.24 -14.73
C TRP A 112 19.53 -0.75 -13.67
N ARG A 113 20.27 0.19 -13.08
CA ARG A 113 21.04 -0.01 -11.85
C ARG A 113 20.12 0.21 -10.65
N PRO A 114 20.31 -0.53 -9.53
CA PRO A 114 19.52 -0.31 -8.32
C PRO A 114 19.48 1.14 -7.83
N ARG A 115 20.59 1.89 -7.98
CA ARG A 115 20.70 3.31 -7.59
C ARG A 115 19.89 4.28 -8.47
N GLU A 116 19.31 3.82 -9.57
CA GLU A 116 18.43 4.62 -10.41
C GLU A 116 16.96 4.56 -9.94
N LEU A 117 16.64 3.72 -8.96
CA LEU A 117 15.33 3.73 -8.31
C LEU A 117 15.19 4.96 -7.42
N HIS A 118 14.02 5.60 -7.46
CA HIS A 118 13.68 6.77 -6.65
C HIS A 118 12.85 6.41 -5.41
N ALA A 119 12.07 5.32 -5.44
CA ALA A 119 11.35 4.81 -4.28
C ALA A 119 11.05 3.31 -4.40
N VAL A 120 10.70 2.70 -3.27
CA VAL A 120 10.08 1.36 -3.23
C VAL A 120 8.64 1.50 -2.74
N ALA A 121 7.66 1.15 -3.56
CA ALA A 121 6.28 1.01 -3.14
C ALA A 121 6.02 -0.44 -2.70
N VAL A 122 5.37 -0.63 -1.55
CA VAL A 122 5.10 -1.96 -1.00
C VAL A 122 3.67 -2.06 -0.48
N GLY A 123 3.00 -3.16 -0.79
CA GLY A 123 1.68 -3.47 -0.24
C GLY A 123 1.76 -3.66 1.28
N GLN A 124 0.95 -2.88 2.02
CA GLN A 124 0.92 -2.91 3.49
C GLN A 124 -0.14 -3.88 4.04
N GLY A 125 -1.06 -4.35 3.20
CA GLY A 125 -2.16 -5.23 3.59
C GLY A 125 -3.51 -4.51 3.70
N PRO A 126 -4.53 -5.18 4.22
CA PRO A 126 -4.51 -6.56 4.77
C PRO A 126 -4.24 -7.64 3.71
N GLY A 127 -3.86 -8.85 4.14
CA GLY A 127 -3.55 -10.00 3.27
C GLY A 127 -2.66 -11.06 3.93
N SER A 128 -1.95 -11.82 3.10
CA SER A 128 -1.05 -12.92 3.49
C SER A 128 -0.02 -12.51 4.56
N TYR A 129 -0.13 -13.11 5.75
CA TYR A 129 0.75 -12.81 6.90
C TYR A 129 2.24 -13.02 6.57
N THR A 130 2.57 -14.11 5.87
CA THR A 130 3.95 -14.39 5.48
C THR A 130 4.38 -13.48 4.33
N GLY A 131 3.50 -13.26 3.36
CA GLY A 131 3.79 -12.46 2.17
C GLY A 131 4.11 -11.01 2.53
N LEU A 132 3.22 -10.36 3.27
CA LEU A 132 3.38 -8.96 3.70
C LEU A 132 4.65 -8.73 4.50
N ARG A 133 5.00 -9.65 5.42
CA ARG A 133 6.27 -9.57 6.17
C ARG A 133 7.47 -9.66 5.24
N VAL A 134 7.45 -10.58 4.26
CA VAL A 134 8.53 -10.69 3.28
C VAL A 134 8.63 -9.40 2.45
N GLY A 135 7.52 -8.92 1.89
CA GLY A 135 7.49 -7.71 1.08
C GLY A 135 8.00 -6.48 1.82
N ILE A 136 7.47 -6.21 3.02
CA ILE A 136 7.85 -5.06 3.84
C ILE A 136 9.31 -5.15 4.27
N MET A 137 9.80 -6.31 4.71
CA MET A 137 11.21 -6.45 5.12
C MET A 137 12.16 -6.29 3.92
N SER A 138 11.80 -6.83 2.75
CA SER A 138 12.56 -6.59 1.52
C SER A 138 12.55 -5.12 1.10
N ALA A 139 11.41 -4.44 1.20
CA ALA A 139 11.30 -3.01 0.92
C ALA A 139 12.20 -2.19 1.85
N LYS A 140 12.16 -2.46 3.17
CA LYS A 140 13.03 -1.82 4.16
C LYS A 140 14.51 -2.04 3.85
N ALA A 141 14.91 -3.28 3.57
CA ALA A 141 16.31 -3.60 3.27
C ALA A 141 16.81 -2.88 2.01
N LEU A 142 16.00 -2.86 0.93
CA LEU A 142 16.34 -2.17 -0.31
C LEU A 142 16.38 -0.66 -0.13
N ALA A 143 15.35 -0.08 0.50
CA ALA A 143 15.26 1.34 0.80
C ALA A 143 16.44 1.81 1.67
N TYR A 144 16.81 1.03 2.69
CA TYR A 144 17.97 1.29 3.52
C TYR A 144 19.28 1.23 2.72
N ALA A 145 19.49 0.20 1.91
CA ALA A 145 20.71 0.05 1.13
C ALA A 145 20.88 1.15 0.07
N LEU A 146 19.76 1.62 -0.51
CA LEU A 146 19.75 2.61 -1.59
C LEU A 146 19.54 4.05 -1.09
N GLN A 147 19.21 4.23 0.19
CA GLN A 147 18.84 5.53 0.78
C GLN A 147 17.67 6.21 0.05
N ILE A 148 16.62 5.43 -0.25
CA ILE A 148 15.41 5.91 -0.94
C ILE A 148 14.16 5.71 -0.06
N PRO A 149 13.11 6.53 -0.23
CA PRO A 149 11.89 6.40 0.56
C PRO A 149 11.08 5.13 0.24
N ILE A 150 10.23 4.76 1.19
CA ILE A 150 9.23 3.70 1.05
C ILE A 150 7.84 4.33 0.92
N LEU A 151 7.05 3.87 -0.04
CA LEU A 151 5.65 4.22 -0.20
C LEU A 151 4.82 3.02 0.28
N ALA A 152 4.16 3.16 1.44
CA ALA A 152 3.29 2.12 1.97
C ALA A 152 1.92 2.22 1.29
N VAL A 153 1.56 1.19 0.52
CA VAL A 153 0.33 1.17 -0.27
C VAL A 153 -0.66 0.22 0.39
N GLU A 154 -1.80 0.73 0.85
CA GLU A 154 -2.87 -0.12 1.39
C GLU A 154 -3.44 -1.02 0.29
N THR A 155 -3.47 -2.33 0.52
CA THR A 155 -3.92 -3.31 -0.48
C THR A 155 -5.40 -3.09 -0.84
N PHE A 156 -6.21 -2.66 0.11
CA PHE A 156 -7.61 -2.34 -0.12
C PHE A 156 -7.81 -1.10 -1.00
N ALA A 157 -6.94 -0.09 -0.90
CA ALA A 157 -6.96 1.04 -1.82
C ALA A 157 -6.65 0.63 -3.27
N ILE A 158 -5.74 -0.34 -3.47
CA ILE A 158 -5.45 -0.93 -4.79
C ILE A 158 -6.71 -1.59 -5.36
N LEU A 159 -7.34 -2.47 -4.57
CA LEU A 159 -8.55 -3.21 -4.94
C LEU A 159 -9.74 -2.29 -5.21
N ALA A 160 -9.88 -1.22 -4.43
CA ALA A 160 -10.91 -0.22 -4.63
C ALA A 160 -10.70 0.58 -5.91
N LEU A 161 -9.45 0.94 -6.22
CA LEU A 161 -9.14 1.70 -7.42
C LEU A 161 -9.40 0.89 -8.70
N GLN A 162 -8.96 -0.38 -8.75
CA GLN A 162 -9.16 -1.25 -9.92
C GLN A 162 -10.63 -1.63 -10.17
N ALA A 163 -11.49 -1.54 -9.15
CA ALA A 163 -12.92 -1.78 -9.28
C ALA A 163 -13.64 -0.70 -10.12
N GLY A 164 -13.03 0.48 -10.27
CA GLY A 164 -13.59 1.61 -10.98
C GLY A 164 -14.79 2.25 -10.28
N SER A 165 -15.24 3.38 -10.82
CA SER A 165 -16.33 4.18 -10.26
C SER A 165 -17.68 3.43 -10.25
N GLY A 166 -18.60 3.87 -9.39
CA GLY A 166 -19.93 3.30 -9.25
C GLY A 166 -20.48 3.45 -7.83
N ALA A 167 -21.44 2.59 -7.48
CA ALA A 167 -21.95 2.46 -6.12
C ALA A 167 -20.86 2.00 -5.13
N ASP A 168 -21.21 2.01 -3.84
CA ASP A 168 -20.33 1.55 -2.77
C ASP A 168 -19.76 0.16 -3.05
N LEU A 169 -18.47 0.05 -2.77
CA LEU A 169 -17.69 -1.16 -2.97
C LEU A 169 -17.24 -1.70 -1.62
N HIS A 170 -17.62 -2.93 -1.32
CA HIS A 170 -17.10 -3.67 -0.17
C HIS A 170 -15.85 -4.43 -0.63
N VAL A 171 -14.71 -4.14 -0.03
CA VAL A 171 -13.47 -4.89 -0.27
C VAL A 171 -13.29 -5.89 0.86
N LEU A 172 -13.15 -7.17 0.50
CA LEU A 172 -13.05 -8.29 1.43
C LEU A 172 -11.74 -9.06 1.28
N GLU A 173 -11.10 -9.37 2.41
CA GLU A 173 -9.98 -10.30 2.50
C GLU A 173 -10.27 -11.37 3.55
N ASP A 174 -9.81 -12.60 3.32
CA ASP A 174 -10.01 -13.72 4.22
C ASP A 174 -9.21 -13.51 5.52
N ALA A 175 -9.92 -13.33 6.63
CA ALA A 175 -9.32 -13.22 7.97
C ALA A 175 -9.23 -14.58 8.68
N GLN A 176 -9.52 -15.67 7.96
CA GLN A 176 -9.63 -17.06 8.41
C GLN A 176 -10.77 -17.27 9.41
N GLN A 177 -11.09 -18.54 9.71
CA GLN A 177 -12.09 -18.91 10.72
C GLN A 177 -13.47 -18.27 10.47
N ASP A 178 -13.93 -18.32 9.21
CA ASP A 178 -15.21 -17.70 8.77
C ASP A 178 -15.30 -16.18 9.07
N LYS A 179 -14.16 -15.50 9.18
CA LYS A 179 -14.09 -14.04 9.31
C LYS A 179 -13.50 -13.41 8.06
N VAL A 180 -13.88 -12.16 7.82
CA VAL A 180 -13.34 -11.34 6.74
C VAL A 180 -12.81 -10.02 7.31
N TYR A 181 -11.69 -9.58 6.76
CA TYR A 181 -11.34 -8.17 6.76
C TYR A 181 -12.30 -7.47 5.80
N VAL A 182 -12.90 -6.37 6.23
CA VAL A 182 -13.85 -5.61 5.42
C VAL A 182 -13.58 -4.12 5.54
N GLN A 183 -13.71 -3.43 4.41
CA GLN A 183 -13.75 -1.99 4.35
C GLN A 183 -14.63 -1.55 3.17
N VAL A 184 -15.37 -0.46 3.37
CA VAL A 184 -16.25 0.12 2.34
C VAL A 184 -15.55 1.30 1.70
N PHE A 185 -15.61 1.36 0.37
CA PHE A 185 -15.05 2.44 -0.44
C PHE A 185 -16.11 3.07 -1.33
N ARG A 186 -15.94 4.37 -1.60
CA ARG A 186 -16.80 5.14 -2.49
C ARG A 186 -15.98 6.06 -3.39
N PHE A 187 -16.36 6.14 -4.67
CA PHE A 187 -15.89 7.20 -5.55
C PHE A 187 -16.79 8.43 -5.39
N LEU A 188 -16.22 9.54 -4.92
CA LEU A 188 -16.95 10.81 -4.85
C LEU A 188 -16.99 11.47 -6.24
N PRO A 189 -18.06 12.26 -6.55
CA PRO A 189 -18.17 12.95 -7.83
C PRO A 189 -16.92 13.81 -8.13
N GLY A 190 -16.36 13.65 -9.34
CA GLY A 190 -15.18 14.39 -9.78
C GLY A 190 -13.85 13.91 -9.20
N GLN A 191 -13.85 12.88 -8.34
CA GLN A 191 -12.62 12.28 -7.83
C GLN A 191 -12.19 11.09 -8.69
N SER A 192 -10.90 10.99 -8.95
CA SER A 192 -10.26 9.84 -9.60
C SER A 192 -9.91 8.72 -8.63
N ARG A 193 -10.03 8.95 -7.31
CA ARG A 193 -9.71 7.98 -6.27
C ARG A 193 -10.96 7.57 -5.48
N PRO A 194 -11.02 6.32 -5.01
CA PRO A 194 -11.97 5.93 -3.99
C PRO A 194 -11.51 6.44 -2.62
N GLU A 195 -12.46 6.81 -1.76
CA GLU A 195 -12.22 7.13 -0.36
C GLU A 195 -12.82 6.04 0.55
N PRO A 196 -12.15 5.71 1.67
CA PRO A 196 -12.72 4.80 2.66
C PRO A 196 -13.92 5.45 3.35
N VAL A 197 -15.07 4.76 3.32
CA VAL A 197 -16.30 5.16 4.02
C VAL A 197 -16.32 4.60 5.43
N THR A 198 -15.68 3.45 5.65
CA THR A 198 -15.53 2.82 6.97
C THR A 198 -14.05 2.65 7.31
N ALA A 199 -13.75 2.51 8.60
CA ALA A 199 -12.46 1.96 9.02
C ALA A 199 -12.35 0.49 8.57
N LEU A 200 -11.12 0.00 8.45
CA LEU A 200 -10.87 -1.44 8.28
C LEU A 200 -11.36 -2.18 9.53
N ALA A 201 -12.15 -3.22 9.33
CA ALA A 201 -12.71 -4.03 10.41
C ALA A 201 -12.51 -5.53 10.14
N ILE A 202 -12.63 -6.34 11.21
CA ILE A 202 -12.75 -7.80 11.11
C ILE A 202 -14.13 -8.18 11.62
N GLU A 203 -14.88 -8.92 10.81
CA GLU A 203 -16.24 -9.36 11.12
C GLU A 203 -16.42 -10.84 10.76
N ARG A 204 -17.39 -11.53 11.38
CA ARG A 204 -17.77 -12.86 10.87
C ARG A 204 -18.45 -12.67 9.52
N PHE A 205 -18.12 -13.52 8.56
CA PHE A 205 -18.72 -13.46 7.23
C PHE A 205 -20.26 -13.59 7.28
N ALA A 206 -20.79 -14.38 8.21
CA ALA A 206 -22.24 -14.50 8.43
C ALA A 206 -22.89 -13.19 8.93
N ASP A 207 -22.19 -12.41 9.75
CA ASP A 207 -22.70 -11.12 10.24
C ASP A 207 -22.70 -10.09 9.09
N TRP A 208 -21.62 -10.07 8.30
CA TRP A 208 -21.53 -9.25 7.11
C TRP A 208 -22.65 -9.58 6.10
N LEU A 209 -22.91 -10.87 5.86
CA LEU A 209 -24.00 -11.33 4.99
C LEU A 209 -25.39 -10.89 5.48
N ALA A 210 -25.60 -10.78 6.79
CA ALA A 210 -26.86 -10.35 7.37
C ALA A 210 -27.04 -8.81 7.30
N ALA A 211 -25.94 -8.07 7.30
CA ALA A 211 -25.93 -6.60 7.32
C ALA A 211 -25.78 -5.96 5.93
N VAL A 212 -25.27 -6.69 4.94
CA VAL A 212 -24.95 -6.13 3.61
C VAL A 212 -26.21 -5.63 2.89
N PRO A 213 -26.24 -4.36 2.44
CA PRO A 213 -27.38 -3.83 1.69
C PRO A 213 -27.56 -4.49 0.31
N PRO A 214 -28.78 -4.50 -0.24
CA PRO A 214 -29.02 -4.91 -1.62
C PRO A 214 -28.33 -3.99 -2.62
N GLY A 215 -27.79 -4.57 -3.70
CA GLY A 215 -27.14 -3.82 -4.79
C GLY A 215 -25.66 -3.47 -4.53
N VAL A 216 -25.08 -3.91 -3.42
CA VAL A 216 -23.66 -3.71 -3.12
C VAL A 216 -22.77 -4.47 -4.09
N ARG A 217 -21.70 -3.81 -4.54
CA ARG A 217 -20.61 -4.44 -5.29
C ARG A 217 -19.58 -4.95 -4.30
N VAL A 218 -19.05 -6.15 -4.52
CA VAL A 218 -18.02 -6.74 -3.67
C VAL A 218 -16.81 -7.18 -4.48
N THR A 219 -15.62 -6.97 -3.93
CA THR A 219 -14.36 -7.43 -4.50
C THR A 219 -13.40 -7.91 -3.41
N GLY A 220 -12.28 -8.48 -3.83
CA GLY A 220 -11.15 -8.84 -2.98
C GLY A 220 -10.95 -10.36 -2.83
N PRO A 221 -9.80 -10.79 -2.29
CA PRO A 221 -9.37 -12.19 -2.38
C PRO A 221 -10.27 -13.15 -1.59
N ALA A 222 -11.01 -12.66 -0.59
CA ALA A 222 -12.01 -13.45 0.13
C ALA A 222 -13.02 -14.13 -0.79
N LEU A 223 -13.31 -13.53 -1.95
CA LEU A 223 -14.29 -14.09 -2.90
C LEU A 223 -13.87 -15.43 -3.48
N GLU A 224 -12.58 -15.78 -3.47
CA GLU A 224 -12.13 -17.12 -3.88
C GLU A 224 -12.72 -18.23 -3.01
N THR A 225 -12.95 -17.93 -1.73
CA THR A 225 -13.51 -18.85 -0.74
C THR A 225 -15.01 -18.63 -0.55
N PHE A 226 -15.44 -17.37 -0.48
CA PHE A 226 -16.76 -17.00 0.01
C PHE A 226 -17.79 -16.69 -1.10
N ALA A 227 -17.38 -16.56 -2.37
CA ALA A 227 -18.31 -16.18 -3.45
C ALA A 227 -19.52 -17.10 -3.59
N VAL A 228 -19.35 -18.41 -3.34
CA VAL A 228 -20.43 -19.41 -3.39
C VAL A 228 -21.53 -19.21 -2.35
N ARG A 229 -21.26 -18.43 -1.30
CA ARG A 229 -22.19 -18.12 -0.20
C ARG A 229 -22.83 -16.73 -0.33
N LEU A 230 -22.50 -15.97 -1.38
CA LEU A 230 -23.07 -14.64 -1.58
C LEU A 230 -24.57 -14.72 -1.92
N PRO A 231 -25.38 -13.81 -1.36
CA PRO A 231 -26.81 -13.75 -1.67
C PRO A 231 -27.00 -13.10 -3.05
N ALA A 232 -28.14 -13.39 -3.69
CA ALA A 232 -28.45 -12.91 -5.04
C ALA A 232 -28.48 -11.38 -5.19
N HIS A 233 -28.62 -10.63 -4.09
CA HIS A 233 -28.65 -9.16 -4.10
C HIS A 233 -27.25 -8.52 -4.00
N VAL A 234 -26.19 -9.31 -3.79
CA VAL A 234 -24.80 -8.83 -3.79
C VAL A 234 -24.16 -9.15 -5.13
N THR A 235 -23.50 -8.17 -5.72
CA THR A 235 -22.84 -8.32 -7.03
C THR A 235 -21.33 -8.47 -6.85
N PRO A 236 -20.77 -9.68 -6.95
CA PRO A 236 -19.32 -9.82 -7.02
C PRO A 236 -18.79 -9.23 -8.32
N LEU A 237 -17.67 -8.50 -8.25
CA LEU A 237 -16.94 -8.09 -9.44
C LEU A 237 -16.39 -9.31 -10.19
N PRO A 238 -16.00 -9.18 -11.48
CA PRO A 238 -15.34 -10.25 -12.21
C PRO A 238 -14.09 -10.77 -11.46
N PRO A 239 -13.80 -12.10 -11.50
CA PRO A 239 -12.66 -12.70 -10.80
C PRO A 239 -11.29 -12.05 -11.08
N ALA A 240 -11.12 -11.48 -12.28
CA ALA A 240 -9.91 -10.74 -12.64
C ALA A 240 -9.61 -9.54 -11.70
N LEU A 241 -10.63 -9.02 -11.00
CA LEU A 241 -10.53 -7.89 -10.09
C LEU A 241 -10.47 -8.29 -8.61
N TRP A 242 -10.42 -9.59 -8.29
CA TRP A 242 -10.40 -10.05 -6.89
C TRP A 242 -9.02 -9.91 -6.24
N ARG A 243 -7.96 -9.71 -7.04
CA ARG A 243 -6.57 -9.63 -6.56
C ARG A 243 -5.98 -8.26 -6.87
N PRO A 244 -5.11 -7.72 -5.99
CA PRO A 244 -4.46 -6.43 -6.23
C PRO A 244 -3.58 -6.52 -7.47
N GLN A 245 -3.64 -5.49 -8.32
CA GLN A 245 -2.89 -5.42 -9.57
C GLN A 245 -1.84 -4.30 -9.54
N LEU A 246 -0.67 -4.54 -10.12
CA LEU A 246 0.42 -3.57 -10.17
C LEU A 246 0.05 -2.23 -10.84
N PRO A 247 -0.77 -2.15 -11.92
CA PRO A 247 -1.17 -0.87 -12.47
C PRO A 247 -1.94 0.01 -11.47
N ALA A 248 -2.87 -0.56 -10.70
CA ALA A 248 -3.59 0.17 -9.67
C ALA A 248 -2.66 0.54 -8.49
N MET A 249 -1.76 -0.36 -8.09
CA MET A 249 -0.72 -0.07 -7.09
C MET A 249 0.15 1.10 -7.52
N LEU A 250 0.56 1.15 -8.80
CA LEU A 250 1.36 2.23 -9.36
C LEU A 250 0.63 3.57 -9.26
N THR A 251 -0.66 3.61 -9.59
CA THR A 251 -1.46 4.84 -9.46
C THR A 251 -1.50 5.33 -8.00
N VAL A 252 -1.74 4.46 -7.03
CA VAL A 252 -1.74 4.83 -5.60
C VAL A 252 -0.33 5.27 -5.16
N ALA A 253 0.71 4.57 -5.60
CA ALA A 253 2.10 4.91 -5.29
C ALA A 253 2.51 6.28 -5.85
N LEU A 254 2.10 6.61 -7.08
CA LEU A 254 2.39 7.92 -7.69
C LEU A 254 1.67 9.06 -6.98
N ASP A 255 0.45 8.81 -6.49
CA ASP A 255 -0.27 9.77 -5.67
C ASP A 255 0.48 10.04 -4.34
N LEU A 256 0.88 8.99 -3.62
CA LEU A 256 1.71 9.12 -2.40
C LEU A 256 3.04 9.85 -2.69
N TRP A 257 3.71 9.49 -3.78
CA TRP A 257 4.93 10.15 -4.23
C TRP A 257 4.72 11.65 -4.50
N SER A 258 3.64 12.01 -5.20
CA SER A 258 3.33 13.41 -5.53
C SER A 258 3.05 14.26 -4.29
N ARG A 259 2.42 13.65 -3.27
CA ARG A 259 2.14 14.27 -1.97
C ARG A 259 3.34 14.22 -1.01
N GLN A 260 4.45 13.60 -1.43
CA GLN A 260 5.62 13.34 -0.60
C GLN A 260 5.29 12.54 0.68
N GLU A 261 4.25 11.73 0.62
CA GLU A 261 3.81 10.87 1.70
C GLU A 261 4.61 9.57 1.68
N THR A 262 5.59 9.51 2.57
CA THR A 262 6.50 8.38 2.70
C THR A 262 6.35 7.73 4.06
N ALA A 263 6.55 6.41 4.11
CA ALA A 263 6.48 5.66 5.35
C ALA A 263 7.78 5.80 6.15
N ASP A 264 7.65 5.96 7.47
CA ASP A 264 8.78 5.80 8.39
C ASP A 264 9.23 4.33 8.39
N MET A 265 10.41 4.08 7.83
CA MET A 265 11.00 2.74 7.69
C MET A 265 11.02 1.96 9.01
N TRP A 266 11.25 2.63 10.15
CA TRP A 266 11.36 1.96 11.44
C TRP A 266 10.01 1.59 12.04
N LYS A 267 8.96 2.35 11.71
CA LYS A 267 7.58 2.14 12.19
C LYS A 267 6.70 1.37 11.21
N LEU A 268 7.14 1.21 9.95
CA LEU A 268 6.34 0.54 8.93
C LEU A 268 6.14 -0.94 9.30
N GLU A 269 4.90 -1.31 9.58
CA GLU A 269 4.47 -2.66 9.89
C GLU A 269 3.32 -3.06 8.98
N PRO A 270 3.12 -4.37 8.73
CA PRO A 270 1.94 -4.84 8.03
C PRO A 270 0.66 -4.43 8.77
N LEU A 271 -0.39 -4.12 8.02
CA LEU A 271 -1.70 -3.77 8.56
C LEU A 271 -2.45 -5.05 8.99
N TYR A 272 -2.17 -5.51 10.20
CA TYR A 272 -2.88 -6.61 10.85
C TYR A 272 -3.78 -6.09 11.97
N LEU A 273 -5.09 -6.39 11.89
CA LEU A 273 -6.01 -6.16 13.01
C LEU A 273 -6.14 -7.41 13.91
N ARG A 274 -5.46 -8.51 13.56
CA ARG A 274 -5.46 -9.76 14.30
C ARG A 274 -4.05 -10.32 14.42
N PRO A 275 -3.65 -10.85 15.61
CA PRO A 275 -2.45 -11.67 15.72
C PRO A 275 -2.54 -12.91 14.83
N SER A 276 -1.40 -13.43 14.39
CA SER A 276 -1.36 -14.64 13.56
C SER A 276 -1.90 -15.86 14.29
N GLU A 277 -2.36 -16.89 13.55
CA GLU A 277 -2.78 -18.15 14.17
C GLU A 277 -1.68 -18.81 15.01
N ALA A 278 -0.40 -18.62 14.64
CA ALA A 278 0.73 -19.10 15.40
C ALA A 278 0.85 -18.39 16.76
N GLU A 279 0.60 -17.09 16.79
CA GLU A 279 0.57 -16.29 18.03
C GLU A 279 -0.64 -16.66 18.89
N GLU A 280 -1.84 -16.80 18.32
CA GLU A 280 -3.04 -17.24 19.06
C GLU A 280 -2.94 -18.70 19.54
N ALA A 281 -2.33 -19.59 18.77
CA ALA A 281 -2.08 -20.96 19.18
C ALA A 281 -1.02 -21.01 20.29
N TRP A 282 -0.02 -20.14 20.26
CA TRP A 282 0.96 -20.01 21.33
C TRP A 282 0.31 -19.45 22.61
N GLU A 283 -0.55 -18.44 22.51
CA GLU A 283 -1.30 -17.90 23.66
C GLU A 283 -2.25 -18.94 24.27
N ARG A 284 -2.98 -19.72 23.46
CA ARG A 284 -3.80 -20.84 23.96
C ARG A 284 -2.98 -21.97 24.59
N ARG A 285 -1.70 -22.08 24.24
CA ARG A 285 -0.76 -23.08 24.78
C ARG A 285 0.07 -22.55 25.95
N ARG A 286 -0.07 -21.28 26.34
CA ARG A 286 0.56 -20.76 27.56
C ARG A 286 -0.11 -21.43 28.77
N PRO A 287 0.60 -22.25 29.55
CA PRO A 287 0.13 -22.59 30.88
C PRO A 287 0.08 -21.30 31.69
N ASP A 288 -0.98 -21.11 32.48
CA ASP A 288 -1.09 -20.00 33.43
C ASP A 288 0.22 -19.85 34.20
N HIS A 289 0.92 -18.74 33.97
CA HIS A 289 2.16 -18.44 34.66
C HIS A 289 1.84 -17.96 36.08
N LYS A 290 1.45 -18.88 36.97
CA LYS A 290 1.61 -18.67 38.41
C LYS A 290 3.08 -18.86 38.77
N ASP A 291 3.68 -17.79 39.27
CA ASP A 291 4.94 -17.71 40.01
C ASP A 291 6.26 -17.97 39.26
N PHE A 292 6.78 -16.91 38.63
CA PHE A 292 8.23 -16.63 38.71
C PHE A 292 8.38 -15.32 39.50
N ALA A 293 8.36 -15.43 40.82
CA ALA A 293 9.06 -14.44 41.62
C ALA A 293 10.57 -14.71 41.44
N PRO A 294 11.38 -13.76 40.96
CA PRO A 294 12.82 -13.94 40.97
C PRO A 294 13.26 -14.07 42.43
N ARG A 295 13.72 -15.27 42.82
CA ARG A 295 14.45 -15.44 44.08
C ARG A 295 15.78 -14.72 43.92
N ILE A 296 15.83 -13.47 44.37
CA ILE A 296 17.08 -12.77 44.63
C ILE A 296 17.71 -13.48 45.84
N PRO A 297 18.90 -14.09 45.73
CA PRO A 297 19.62 -14.56 46.90
C PRO A 297 20.03 -13.33 47.72
N GLY A 298 19.60 -13.26 48.98
CA GLY A 298 20.10 -12.29 49.95
C GLY A 298 21.58 -12.56 50.30
N PRO A 299 22.24 -11.58 50.95
CA PRO A 299 23.70 -11.55 51.14
C PRO A 299 24.25 -12.75 51.93
#